data_AF-A0AAW7D511-F1
#
_entry.id   AF-A0AAW7D511-F1
#
_cell.length_a   1.000
_cell.length_b   1.000
_cell.length_c   1.000
_cell.angle_alpha   90.00
_cell.angle_beta   90.00
_cell.angle_gamma   90.00
#
_symmetry.space_group_name_H-M   'P 1'
#
loop_
_entity.id
_entity.type
_entity.pdbx_description
1 polymer ?
#
loop_
_entity_poly.entity_id
_entity_poly.type
_entity_poly.pdbx_seq_one_letter_code
_entity_poly.pdbx_strand_id
1 'polypeptide(L)'
;MKKFLINIGLFSLFAMIFYLVIMPIWSSVLPFYMSKNVRSCMGCYGHTFTRMQDAQKTTNVDVLIIGSSHAYRGIDPRILAKEGISAFNLGSSAQTPINTKVLLHQYLEQINPKLVVYEAYAGTLAIDGVESSLDILSNNKIDINSIKMANEVHNLLAYNTLIFSGFRQTFGLNKTFSEKIHQEDDTYISPTGYVETKYRKNIFNKGNNTSWNLKESQKEELIDNVNFIKSKGIDVYIIQAPITKILYNSIDNHQEVDQFLSTLGKYKNYQGLVELNDSTDFFDNNHLNQIGVEKFNQPLVSDIKNILEKNKK
;
A
#
# COMPACT_ATOMS: atom_id res chain seq x y z
N MET A 1 -21.85 42.70 20.20
CA MET A 1 -21.71 41.58 19.23
C MET A 1 -20.54 41.75 18.25
N LYS A 2 -20.40 42.88 17.53
CA LYS A 2 -19.28 43.10 16.59
C LYS A 2 -17.87 42.85 17.18
N LYS A 3 -17.57 43.42 18.35
CA LYS A 3 -16.28 43.22 19.05
C LYS A 3 -16.02 41.75 19.41
N PHE A 4 -17.06 41.02 19.80
CA PHE A 4 -16.96 39.58 20.09
C PHE A 4 -16.64 38.78 18.83
N LEU A 5 -17.35 39.03 17.72
CA LEU A 5 -17.10 38.36 16.44
C LEU A 5 -15.70 38.62 15.88
N ILE A 6 -15.18 39.85 16.04
CA ILE A 6 -13.81 40.19 15.67
C ILE A 6 -12.82 39.42 16.56
N ASN A 7 -13.01 39.44 17.87
CA ASN A 7 -12.11 38.79 18.81
C ASN A 7 -12.07 37.28 18.62
N ILE A 8 -13.21 36.61 18.39
CA ILE A 8 -13.24 35.17 18.16
C ILE A 8 -12.59 34.83 16.81
N GLY A 9 -12.78 35.65 15.77
CA GLY A 9 -12.10 35.45 14.49
C GLY A 9 -10.58 35.56 14.62
N LEU A 10 -10.09 36.59 15.33
CA LEU A 10 -8.66 36.76 15.58
C LEU A 10 -8.07 35.64 16.44
N PHE A 11 -8.80 35.21 17.48
CA PHE A 11 -8.37 34.09 18.32
C PHE A 11 -8.32 32.78 17.55
N SER A 12 -9.32 32.48 16.72
CA SER A 12 -9.33 31.27 15.88
C SER A 12 -8.19 31.26 14.88
N LEU A 13 -7.88 32.41 14.25
CA LEU A 13 -6.73 32.55 13.36
C LEU A 13 -5.42 32.32 14.12
N PHE A 14 -5.26 32.94 15.29
CA PHE A 14 -4.10 32.72 16.16
C PHE A 14 -3.96 31.26 16.55
N ALA A 15 -5.03 30.63 17.03
CA ALA A 15 -5.03 29.23 17.47
C ALA A 15 -4.70 28.28 16.32
N MET A 16 -5.20 28.55 15.11
CA MET A 16 -4.88 27.77 13.90
C MET A 16 -3.40 27.88 13.56
N ILE A 17 -2.85 29.10 13.48
CA ILE A 17 -1.43 29.31 13.18
C ILE A 17 -0.56 28.69 14.27
N PHE A 18 -0.90 28.93 15.54
CA PHE A 18 -0.22 28.36 16.69
C PHE A 18 -0.21 26.84 16.60
N TYR A 19 -1.34 26.21 16.28
CA TYR A 19 -1.42 24.76 16.11
C TYR A 19 -0.51 24.26 14.98
N LEU A 20 -0.58 24.88 13.80
CA LEU A 20 0.21 24.47 12.62
C LEU A 20 1.72 24.61 12.83
N VAL A 21 2.17 25.53 13.69
CA VAL A 21 3.59 25.76 13.97
C VAL A 21 4.06 24.95 15.20
N ILE A 22 3.32 25.01 16.30
CA ILE A 22 3.75 24.42 17.57
C ILE A 22 3.60 22.91 17.56
N MET A 23 2.55 22.36 16.94
CA MET A 23 2.35 20.91 16.92
C MET A 23 3.55 20.18 16.27
N PRO A 24 4.08 20.60 15.11
CA PRO A 24 5.25 19.95 14.53
C PRO A 24 6.53 20.10 15.34
N ILE A 25 6.75 21.27 15.95
CA ILE A 25 7.91 21.53 16.82
C ILE A 25 7.83 20.65 18.08
N TRP A 26 6.67 20.64 18.73
CA TRP A 26 6.38 19.83 19.91
C TRP A 26 6.65 18.35 19.63
N SER A 27 6.14 17.86 18.50
CA SER A 27 6.29 16.46 18.07
C SER A 27 7.71 16.11 17.61
N SER A 28 8.55 17.10 17.32
CA SER A 28 9.97 16.89 16.95
C SER A 28 10.90 16.82 18.17
N VAL A 29 10.54 17.48 19.27
CA VAL A 29 11.43 17.67 20.44
C VAL A 29 11.04 16.77 21.61
N LEU A 30 9.74 16.54 21.81
CA LEU A 30 9.27 15.85 23.01
C LEU A 30 9.12 14.34 22.81
N PRO A 31 9.19 13.57 23.90
CA PRO A 31 8.99 12.13 23.85
C PRO A 31 7.62 11.74 23.26
N PHE A 32 7.56 10.59 22.60
CA PHE A 32 6.36 10.08 21.92
C PHE A 32 5.09 10.06 22.79
N TYR A 33 5.21 9.76 24.09
CA TYR A 33 4.06 9.74 25.00
C TYR A 33 3.39 11.11 25.20
N MET A 34 4.09 12.21 24.87
CA MET A 34 3.59 13.60 24.89
C MET A 34 3.11 14.09 23.51
N SER A 35 3.27 13.30 22.44
CA SER A 35 2.94 13.67 21.06
C SER A 35 1.99 12.67 20.40
N LYS A 36 1.09 12.04 21.17
CA LYS A 36 0.15 10.99 20.69
C LYS A 36 -0.77 11.42 19.54
N ASN A 37 -0.95 12.74 19.36
CA ASN A 37 -1.77 13.33 18.30
C ASN A 37 -1.08 13.32 16.92
N VAL A 38 0.22 12.99 16.87
CA VAL A 38 0.97 12.75 15.63
C VAL A 38 1.43 11.30 15.65
N ARG A 39 1.03 10.54 14.63
CA ARG A 39 1.53 9.19 14.41
C ARG A 39 2.41 9.18 13.18
N SER A 40 3.67 9.53 13.37
CA SER A 40 4.68 9.47 12.32
C SER A 40 5.73 8.44 12.66
N CYS A 41 5.97 7.51 11.73
CA CYS A 41 6.92 6.42 11.91
C CYS A 41 7.74 6.26 10.63
N MET A 42 8.91 6.88 10.61
CA MET A 42 9.80 6.83 9.47
C MET A 42 10.62 5.54 9.48
N GLY A 43 10.47 4.74 8.43
CA GLY A 43 11.14 3.45 8.23
C GLY A 43 10.97 2.44 9.37
N CYS A 44 9.79 2.40 9.98
CA CYS A 44 9.53 1.56 11.15
C CYS A 44 9.19 0.10 10.81
N TYR A 45 8.52 -0.13 9.69
CA TYR A 45 8.13 -1.45 9.23
C TYR A 45 7.87 -1.41 7.72
N GLY A 46 7.89 -2.59 7.08
CA GLY A 46 7.44 -2.76 5.71
C GLY A 46 8.27 -2.05 4.63
N HIS A 47 9.37 -1.40 5.00
CA HIS A 47 10.32 -0.75 4.10
C HIS A 47 9.71 0.30 3.14
N THR A 48 8.64 0.98 3.57
CA THR A 48 7.95 1.98 2.75
C THR A 48 8.89 3.14 2.41
N PHE A 49 9.76 3.58 3.31
CA PHE A 49 10.68 4.70 3.03
C PHE A 49 11.63 4.37 1.87
N THR A 50 12.37 3.26 1.98
CA THR A 50 13.33 2.85 0.95
C THR A 50 12.62 2.54 -0.37
N ARG A 51 11.44 1.88 -0.32
CA ARG A 51 10.64 1.62 -1.51
C ARG A 51 10.23 2.89 -2.25
N MET A 52 9.83 3.95 -1.55
CA MET A 52 9.49 5.22 -2.20
C MET A 52 10.71 5.93 -2.79
N GLN A 53 11.90 5.76 -2.20
CA GLN A 53 13.15 6.27 -2.79
C GLN A 53 13.53 5.53 -4.08
N ASP A 54 13.33 4.21 -4.13
CA ASP A 54 13.56 3.43 -5.33
C ASP A 54 12.49 3.73 -6.39
N ALA A 55 11.22 3.91 -5.99
CA ALA A 55 10.13 4.34 -6.87
C ALA A 55 10.44 5.66 -7.59
N GLN A 56 11.12 6.61 -6.94
CA GLN A 56 11.55 7.89 -7.55
C GLN A 56 12.64 7.73 -8.62
N LYS A 57 13.31 6.58 -8.69
CA LYS A 57 14.39 6.30 -9.66
C LYS A 57 13.97 5.27 -10.71
N THR A 58 12.92 4.51 -10.46
CA THR A 58 12.38 3.51 -11.38
C THR A 58 11.72 4.17 -12.59
N THR A 59 12.05 3.67 -13.79
CA THR A 59 11.47 4.08 -15.07
C THR A 59 11.36 2.88 -16.02
N ASN A 60 10.38 2.91 -16.92
CA ASN A 60 10.19 2.00 -18.05
C ASN A 60 10.27 0.50 -17.72
N VAL A 61 9.54 0.05 -16.69
CA VAL A 61 9.41 -1.38 -16.36
C VAL A 61 8.32 -2.05 -17.21
N ASP A 62 8.38 -3.36 -17.40
CA ASP A 62 7.29 -4.09 -18.05
C ASP A 62 6.06 -4.15 -17.13
N VAL A 63 6.27 -4.36 -15.83
CA VAL A 63 5.20 -4.54 -14.85
C VAL A 63 5.38 -3.65 -13.63
N LEU A 64 4.36 -2.84 -13.32
CA LEU A 64 4.22 -2.18 -12.03
C LEU A 64 3.24 -2.99 -11.17
N ILE A 65 3.70 -3.44 -10.00
CA ILE A 65 2.87 -4.13 -9.01
C ILE A 65 2.41 -3.11 -7.97
N ILE A 66 1.11 -3.05 -7.69
CA ILE A 66 0.51 -2.20 -6.66
C ILE A 66 -0.44 -3.03 -5.80
N GLY A 67 -0.61 -2.61 -4.55
CA GLY A 67 -1.52 -3.26 -3.61
C GLY A 67 -0.96 -3.30 -2.19
N SER A 68 -1.53 -4.17 -1.38
CA SER A 68 -1.26 -4.24 0.05
C SER A 68 0.07 -4.92 0.39
N SER A 69 0.22 -5.39 1.64
CA SER A 69 1.31 -6.29 2.03
C SER A 69 1.30 -7.59 1.25
N HIS A 70 0.16 -8.01 0.72
CA HIS A 70 0.07 -9.15 -0.19
C HIS A 70 0.78 -8.86 -1.52
N ALA A 71 0.89 -7.59 -1.94
CA ALA A 71 1.67 -7.20 -3.11
C ALA A 71 3.17 -7.24 -2.81
N TYR A 72 3.66 -6.38 -1.90
CA TYR A 72 5.11 -6.19 -1.71
C TYR A 72 5.83 -7.37 -1.04
N ARG A 73 5.08 -8.27 -0.40
CA ARG A 73 5.62 -9.52 0.18
C ARG A 73 5.24 -10.75 -0.62
N GLY A 74 4.16 -10.68 -1.40
CA GLY A 74 3.63 -11.84 -2.14
C GLY A 74 4.12 -11.93 -3.58
N ILE A 75 4.56 -10.84 -4.21
CA ILE A 75 4.96 -10.82 -5.62
C ILE A 75 6.41 -10.36 -5.73
N ASP A 76 7.29 -11.29 -6.11
CA ASP A 76 8.73 -11.08 -6.16
C ASP A 76 9.20 -10.75 -7.60
N PRO A 77 9.59 -9.49 -7.89
CA PRO A 77 10.08 -9.09 -9.20
C PRO A 77 11.29 -9.90 -9.69
N ARG A 78 12.09 -10.51 -8.80
CA ARG A 78 13.22 -11.37 -9.21
C ARG A 78 12.73 -12.62 -9.94
N ILE A 79 11.53 -13.11 -9.66
CA ILE A 79 10.94 -14.26 -10.34
C ILE A 79 10.49 -13.86 -11.75
N LEU A 80 9.87 -12.68 -11.91
CA LEU A 80 9.53 -12.11 -13.22
C LEU A 80 10.80 -11.86 -14.06
N ALA A 81 11.87 -11.38 -13.43
CA ALA A 81 13.14 -11.11 -14.09
C ALA A 81 13.80 -12.36 -14.70
N LYS A 82 13.60 -13.55 -14.11
CA LYS A 82 14.07 -14.83 -14.67
C LYS A 82 13.44 -15.14 -16.04
N GLU A 83 12.24 -14.62 -16.29
CA GLU A 83 11.54 -14.71 -17.57
C GLU A 83 11.78 -13.50 -18.49
N GLY A 84 12.73 -12.62 -18.14
CA GLY A 84 13.05 -11.42 -18.92
C GLY A 84 12.01 -10.30 -18.78
N ILE A 85 11.19 -10.31 -17.72
CA ILE A 85 10.17 -9.31 -17.45
C ILE A 85 10.68 -8.39 -16.33
N SER A 86 10.92 -7.12 -16.65
CA SER A 86 11.29 -6.11 -15.66
C SER A 86 10.09 -5.68 -14.85
N ALA A 87 10.22 -5.61 -13.51
CA ALA A 87 9.11 -5.25 -12.65
C ALA A 87 9.54 -4.44 -11.43
N PHE A 88 8.62 -3.61 -10.93
CA PHE A 88 8.79 -2.87 -9.69
C PHE A 88 7.54 -3.01 -8.82
N ASN A 89 7.75 -3.22 -7.53
CA ASN A 89 6.68 -3.39 -6.56
C ASN A 89 6.51 -2.11 -5.71
N LEU A 90 5.38 -1.44 -5.90
CA LEU A 90 5.00 -0.20 -5.23
C LEU A 90 3.98 -0.44 -4.11
N GLY A 91 3.79 -1.68 -3.65
CA GLY A 91 2.88 -1.98 -2.55
C GLY A 91 3.36 -1.48 -1.18
N SER A 92 2.43 -1.34 -0.23
CA SER A 92 2.71 -0.99 1.17
C SER A 92 1.78 -1.73 2.14
N SER A 93 2.08 -1.66 3.45
CA SER A 93 1.26 -2.34 4.46
C SER A 93 -0.16 -1.79 4.47
N ALA A 94 -1.15 -2.69 4.44
CA ALA A 94 -2.58 -2.35 4.45
C ALA A 94 -3.00 -1.29 3.39
N GLN A 95 -2.28 -1.20 2.27
CA GLN A 95 -2.56 -0.23 1.22
C GLN A 95 -3.97 -0.42 0.63
N THR A 96 -4.86 0.53 0.90
CA THR A 96 -6.21 0.53 0.33
C THR A 96 -6.23 1.24 -1.03
N PRO A 97 -7.32 1.13 -1.81
CA PRO A 97 -7.48 1.92 -3.04
C PRO A 97 -7.26 3.43 -2.88
N ILE A 98 -7.76 4.05 -1.80
CA ILE A 98 -7.48 5.46 -1.48
C ILE A 98 -5.97 5.75 -1.38
N ASN A 99 -5.21 4.83 -0.81
CA ASN A 99 -3.76 4.97 -0.72
C ASN A 99 -3.07 4.74 -2.08
N THR A 100 -3.54 3.73 -2.82
CA THR A 100 -3.04 3.42 -4.16
C THR A 100 -3.18 4.62 -5.10
N LYS A 101 -4.29 5.37 -5.02
CA LYS A 101 -4.50 6.61 -5.79
C LYS A 101 -3.35 7.58 -5.64
N VAL A 102 -2.89 7.84 -4.42
CA VAL A 102 -1.75 8.73 -4.19
C VAL A 102 -0.51 8.21 -4.90
N LEU A 103 -0.18 6.93 -4.73
CA LEU A 103 1.02 6.36 -5.31
C LEU A 103 0.96 6.34 -6.84
N LEU A 104 -0.20 6.04 -7.42
CA LEU A 104 -0.42 6.12 -8.87
C LEU A 104 -0.21 7.53 -9.40
N HIS A 105 -0.86 8.54 -8.80
CA HIS A 105 -0.69 9.93 -9.22
C HIS A 105 0.73 10.47 -9.03
N GLN A 106 1.49 9.89 -8.11
CA GLN A 106 2.84 10.32 -7.81
C GLN A 106 3.92 9.65 -8.66
N TYR A 107 3.68 8.41 -9.12
CA TYR A 107 4.72 7.55 -9.67
C TYR A 107 4.38 6.89 -11.02
N LEU A 108 3.10 6.73 -11.39
CA LEU A 108 2.72 5.96 -12.59
C LEU A 108 3.37 6.48 -13.87
N GLU A 109 3.33 7.80 -14.09
CA GLU A 109 3.90 8.43 -15.30
C GLU A 109 5.43 8.30 -15.37
N GLN A 110 6.11 8.41 -14.22
CA GLN A 110 7.56 8.28 -14.16
C GLN A 110 8.00 6.82 -14.35
N ILE A 111 7.31 5.88 -13.69
CA ILE A 111 7.58 4.45 -13.80
C ILE A 111 7.25 3.94 -15.21
N ASN A 112 6.24 4.52 -15.88
CA ASN A 112 5.83 4.22 -17.26
C ASN A 112 5.75 2.71 -17.56
N PRO A 113 4.90 1.94 -16.84
CA PRO A 113 4.82 0.50 -17.02
C PRO A 113 3.98 0.10 -18.25
N LYS A 114 4.23 -1.09 -18.81
CA LYS A 114 3.38 -1.68 -19.87
C LYS A 114 2.12 -2.34 -19.32
N LEU A 115 2.21 -2.87 -18.10
CA LEU A 115 1.13 -3.53 -17.38
C LEU A 115 1.15 -3.10 -15.91
N VAL A 116 -0.01 -2.84 -15.34
CA VAL A 116 -0.18 -2.75 -13.89
C VAL A 116 -0.82 -4.04 -13.37
N VAL A 117 -0.14 -4.70 -12.45
CA VAL A 117 -0.72 -5.79 -11.64
C VAL A 117 -1.26 -5.19 -10.35
N TYR A 118 -2.58 -5.15 -10.24
CA TYR A 118 -3.28 -4.63 -9.08
C TYR A 118 -3.67 -5.79 -8.16
N GLU A 119 -2.92 -5.98 -7.09
CA GLU A 119 -3.28 -6.90 -6.01
C GLU A 119 -4.40 -6.26 -5.17
N ALA A 120 -5.62 -6.78 -5.30
CA ALA A 120 -6.84 -6.23 -4.74
C ALA A 120 -7.38 -7.11 -3.61
N TYR A 121 -6.66 -7.17 -2.50
CA TYR A 121 -7.09 -7.94 -1.33
C TYR A 121 -8.42 -7.42 -0.74
N ALA A 122 -9.40 -8.31 -0.59
CA ALA A 122 -10.70 -8.00 0.00
C ALA A 122 -10.61 -7.35 1.39
N GLY A 123 -9.64 -7.76 2.21
CA GLY A 123 -9.45 -7.19 3.54
C GLY A 123 -9.10 -5.70 3.51
N THR A 124 -8.31 -5.23 2.53
CA THR A 124 -8.01 -3.80 2.39
C THR A 124 -9.18 -2.97 1.84
N LEU A 125 -10.12 -3.61 1.13
CA LEU A 125 -11.36 -2.96 0.70
C LEU A 125 -12.36 -2.78 1.85
N ALA A 126 -12.19 -3.52 2.96
CA ALA A 126 -13.07 -3.47 4.13
C ALA A 126 -12.63 -2.47 5.22
N ILE A 127 -11.48 -1.80 5.06
CA ILE A 127 -10.91 -0.86 6.05
C ILE A 127 -10.87 0.59 5.53
N ASP A 128 -10.73 1.55 6.44
CA ASP A 128 -10.80 2.99 6.13
C ASP A 128 -9.52 3.57 5.49
N GLY A 129 -8.39 2.87 5.58
CA GLY A 129 -7.10 3.32 5.06
C GLY A 129 -6.33 4.28 5.96
N VAL A 130 -6.76 4.51 7.22
CA VAL A 130 -6.05 5.40 8.16
C VAL A 130 -4.63 4.91 8.41
N GLU A 131 -4.44 3.63 8.74
CA GLU A 131 -3.13 3.08 9.09
C GLU A 131 -2.10 3.25 7.96
N SER A 132 -2.46 2.82 6.75
CA SER A 132 -1.62 2.95 5.57
C SER A 132 -1.38 4.42 5.18
N SER A 133 -2.37 5.31 5.40
CA SER A 133 -2.16 6.75 5.20
C SER A 133 -1.08 7.31 6.13
N LEU A 134 -1.07 6.90 7.40
CA LEU A 134 -0.04 7.35 8.36
C LEU A 134 1.35 6.86 7.95
N ASP A 135 1.46 5.62 7.46
CA ASP A 135 2.71 5.06 6.94
C ASP A 135 3.19 5.84 5.71
N ILE A 136 2.34 5.98 4.68
CA ILE A 136 2.68 6.71 3.45
C ILE A 136 3.03 8.17 3.76
N LEU A 137 2.26 8.87 4.58
CA LEU A 137 2.58 10.26 4.96
C LEU A 137 3.92 10.38 5.70
N SER A 138 4.33 9.35 6.45
CA SER A 138 5.62 9.36 7.16
C SER A 138 6.80 9.07 6.26
N ASN A 139 6.60 8.25 5.22
CA ASN A 139 7.68 7.61 4.48
C ASN A 139 7.80 8.06 3.01
N ASN A 140 6.78 8.74 2.49
CA ASN A 140 6.69 9.15 1.10
C ASN A 140 6.81 10.69 0.95
N LYS A 141 7.00 11.19 -0.28
CA LYS A 141 6.96 12.62 -0.56
C LYS A 141 5.59 13.21 -0.21
N ILE A 142 5.60 14.38 0.43
CA ILE A 142 4.38 15.15 0.69
C ILE A 142 4.12 16.11 -0.47
N ASP A 143 3.00 15.92 -1.16
CA ASP A 143 2.53 16.80 -2.23
C ASP A 143 0.99 16.97 -2.19
N ILE A 144 0.41 17.54 -3.25
CA ILE A 144 -1.04 17.76 -3.35
C ILE A 144 -1.85 16.46 -3.28
N ASN A 145 -1.28 15.33 -3.71
CA ASN A 145 -1.94 14.03 -3.63
C ASN A 145 -1.97 13.52 -2.18
N SER A 146 -0.92 13.80 -1.40
CA SER A 146 -0.91 13.54 0.05
C SER A 146 -2.00 14.33 0.80
N ILE A 147 -2.23 15.60 0.40
CA ILE A 147 -3.31 16.43 0.96
C ILE A 147 -4.67 15.83 0.62
N LYS A 148 -4.89 15.44 -0.65
CA LYS A 148 -6.14 14.81 -1.09
C LYS A 148 -6.44 13.53 -0.30
N MET A 149 -5.44 12.68 -0.09
CA MET A 149 -5.59 11.45 0.70
C MET A 149 -5.99 11.71 2.16
N ALA A 150 -5.32 12.67 2.81
CA ALA A 150 -5.68 13.02 4.19
C ALA A 150 -7.11 13.55 4.29
N ASN A 151 -7.56 14.31 3.28
CA ASN A 151 -8.94 14.79 3.18
C ASN A 151 -9.94 13.66 2.95
N GLU A 152 -9.60 12.71 2.10
CA GLU A 152 -10.46 11.58 1.71
C GLU A 152 -10.65 10.57 2.86
N VAL A 153 -9.58 10.26 3.59
CA VAL A 153 -9.65 9.42 4.80
C VAL A 153 -10.31 10.15 5.98
N HIS A 154 -10.31 11.49 5.94
CA HIS A 154 -10.99 12.35 6.90
C HIS A 154 -10.67 12.05 8.38
N ASN A 155 -9.39 11.90 8.69
CA ASN A 155 -8.92 11.52 10.02
C ASN A 155 -7.95 12.55 10.62
N LEU A 156 -8.17 12.94 11.87
CA LEU A 156 -7.33 13.93 12.56
C LEU A 156 -5.86 13.51 12.66
N LEU A 157 -5.58 12.22 12.88
CA LEU A 157 -4.20 11.72 12.91
C LEU A 157 -3.54 11.82 11.54
N ALA A 158 -4.30 11.58 10.45
CA ALA A 158 -3.78 11.72 9.09
C ALA A 158 -3.43 13.19 8.79
N TYR A 159 -4.30 14.15 9.13
CA TYR A 159 -3.99 15.57 8.98
C TYR A 159 -2.77 16.00 9.81
N ASN A 160 -2.70 15.59 11.07
CA ASN A 160 -1.57 15.93 11.93
C ASN A 160 -0.26 15.35 11.42
N THR A 161 -0.30 14.10 10.94
CA THR A 161 0.87 13.43 10.35
C THR A 161 1.28 14.09 9.03
N LEU A 162 0.33 14.48 8.19
CA LEU A 162 0.59 15.27 6.97
C LEU A 162 1.32 16.58 7.29
N ILE A 163 0.82 17.37 8.25
CA ILE A 163 1.42 18.64 8.64
C ILE A 163 2.83 18.41 9.21
N PHE A 164 2.99 17.42 10.09
CA PHE A 164 4.27 17.08 10.68
C PHE A 164 5.30 16.60 9.65
N SER A 165 4.92 15.68 8.77
CA SER A 165 5.78 15.19 7.70
C SER A 165 6.15 16.30 6.70
N GLY A 166 5.19 17.15 6.34
CA GLY A 166 5.44 18.32 5.49
C GLY A 166 6.45 19.28 6.12
N PHE A 167 6.32 19.56 7.43
CA PHE A 167 7.30 20.32 8.20
C PHE A 167 8.70 19.66 8.13
N ARG A 168 8.79 18.36 8.45
CA ARG A 168 10.08 17.63 8.43
C ARG A 168 10.76 17.66 7.06
N GLN A 169 9.99 17.47 5.98
CA GLN A 169 10.53 17.51 4.61
C GLN A 169 10.98 18.91 4.21
N THR A 170 10.18 19.95 4.52
CA THR A 170 10.50 21.36 4.22
C THR A 170 11.81 21.79 4.86
N PHE A 171 12.05 21.39 6.11
CA PHE A 171 13.28 21.71 6.83
C PHE A 171 14.41 20.68 6.62
N GLY A 172 14.22 19.70 5.74
CA GLY A 172 15.25 18.70 5.42
C GLY A 172 15.63 17.78 6.58
N LEU A 173 14.76 17.64 7.59
CA LEU A 173 15.01 16.84 8.80
C LEU A 173 15.10 15.33 8.54
N ASN A 174 14.77 14.90 7.33
CA ASN A 174 14.80 13.51 6.89
C ASN A 174 16.03 13.17 6.04
N LYS A 175 16.86 14.16 5.65
CA LYS A 175 17.94 13.97 4.66
C LYS A 175 19.02 12.96 5.09
N THR A 176 19.26 12.83 6.39
CA THR A 176 20.28 11.93 6.94
C THR A 176 19.72 10.57 7.35
N PHE A 177 18.41 10.37 7.23
CA PHE A 177 17.80 9.10 7.60
C PHE A 177 18.10 8.05 6.55
N SER A 178 18.48 6.87 7.03
CA SER A 178 18.62 5.66 6.23
C SER A 178 17.88 4.54 6.95
N GLU A 179 16.96 3.92 6.22
CA GLU A 179 16.25 2.75 6.72
C GLU A 179 17.15 1.51 6.60
N LYS A 180 17.15 0.68 7.64
CA LYS A 180 17.90 -0.57 7.62
C LYS A 180 17.31 -1.53 6.60
N ILE A 181 18.15 -2.17 5.80
CA ILE A 181 17.74 -3.19 4.83
C ILE A 181 17.11 -4.41 5.52
N HIS A 182 17.61 -4.76 6.70
CA HIS A 182 17.07 -5.86 7.52
C HIS A 182 16.35 -5.30 8.75
N GLN A 183 15.10 -5.70 8.95
CA GLN A 183 14.26 -5.38 10.10
C GLN A 183 13.63 -6.67 10.62
N GLU A 184 14.11 -7.15 11.77
CA GLU A 184 13.67 -8.44 12.32
C GLU A 184 13.82 -9.59 11.31
N ASP A 185 12.71 -10.15 10.86
CA ASP A 185 12.64 -11.25 9.88
C ASP A 185 12.50 -10.75 8.43
N ASP A 186 12.38 -9.44 8.22
CA ASP A 186 12.17 -8.83 6.92
C ASP A 186 13.47 -8.31 6.31
N THR A 187 13.60 -8.50 5.00
CA THR A 187 14.71 -7.99 4.19
C THR A 187 14.17 -7.27 2.97
N TYR A 188 14.49 -5.99 2.84
CA TYR A 188 14.20 -5.23 1.62
C TYR A 188 15.13 -5.63 0.48
N ILE A 189 14.55 -5.95 -0.68
CA ILE A 189 15.30 -6.29 -1.88
C ILE A 189 15.31 -5.06 -2.81
N SER A 190 16.36 -4.24 -2.69
CA SER A 190 16.54 -3.07 -3.56
C SER A 190 17.06 -3.48 -4.95
N PRO A 191 16.66 -2.80 -6.05
CA PRO A 191 15.67 -1.74 -6.14
C PRO A 191 14.29 -2.25 -6.57
N THR A 192 13.88 -3.44 -6.13
CA THR A 192 12.68 -4.10 -6.69
C THR A 192 11.39 -3.70 -5.99
N GLY A 193 11.48 -3.15 -4.78
CA GLY A 193 10.32 -2.85 -3.94
C GLY A 193 9.80 -4.04 -3.13
N TYR A 194 10.34 -5.23 -3.36
CA TYR A 194 9.97 -6.46 -2.66
C TYR A 194 10.55 -6.51 -1.25
N VAL A 195 9.80 -7.13 -0.32
CA VAL A 195 10.30 -7.49 1.00
C VAL A 195 10.21 -8.99 1.16
N GLU A 196 11.37 -9.61 1.33
CA GLU A 196 11.49 -11.03 1.63
C GLU A 196 11.34 -11.22 3.13
N THR A 197 10.36 -12.03 3.54
CA THR A 197 10.16 -12.41 4.95
C THR A 197 10.72 -13.80 5.17
N LYS A 198 11.59 -13.95 6.17
CA LYS A 198 12.12 -15.25 6.56
C LYS A 198 11.03 -16.21 6.95
N TYR A 199 11.31 -17.50 6.76
CA TYR A 199 10.43 -18.56 7.22
C TYR A 199 10.17 -18.43 8.73
N ARG A 200 8.90 -18.37 9.10
CA ARG A 200 8.42 -18.65 10.45
C ARG A 200 7.22 -19.57 10.35
N LYS A 201 7.15 -20.57 11.22
CA LYS A 201 6.03 -21.48 11.28
C LYS A 201 4.79 -20.70 11.73
N ASN A 202 3.75 -20.73 10.91
CA ASN A 202 2.49 -20.11 11.28
C ASN A 202 1.80 -20.90 12.40
N ILE A 203 1.36 -20.20 13.45
CA ILE A 203 0.64 -20.74 14.60
C ILE A 203 -0.78 -20.18 14.52
N PHE A 204 -1.74 -21.07 14.24
CA PHE A 204 -3.12 -20.69 13.93
C PHE A 204 -4.02 -20.68 15.16
N ASN A 205 -4.97 -19.76 15.15
CA ASN A 205 -6.21 -19.88 15.90
C ASN A 205 -7.36 -19.93 14.88
N LYS A 206 -8.29 -20.88 15.06
CA LYS A 206 -9.49 -20.96 14.22
C LYS A 206 -10.33 -19.69 14.45
N GLY A 207 -10.48 -18.89 13.40
CA GLY A 207 -11.33 -17.70 13.43
C GLY A 207 -12.81 -18.07 13.42
N ASN A 208 -13.64 -17.11 13.84
CA ASN A 208 -15.09 -17.18 13.62
C ASN A 208 -15.40 -16.92 12.14
N ASN A 209 -16.50 -17.50 11.65
CA ASN A 209 -16.98 -17.17 10.31
C ASN A 209 -17.33 -15.69 10.22
N THR A 210 -16.94 -15.04 9.13
CA THR A 210 -17.17 -13.62 8.86
C THR A 210 -17.29 -13.36 7.36
N SER A 211 -17.45 -12.10 6.98
CA SER A 211 -17.63 -11.66 5.59
C SER A 211 -16.78 -10.42 5.35
N TRP A 212 -16.30 -10.23 4.13
CA TRP A 212 -15.67 -8.98 3.73
C TRP A 212 -16.73 -7.92 3.47
N ASN A 213 -16.93 -7.02 4.45
CA ASN A 213 -17.80 -5.86 4.31
C ASN A 213 -17.05 -4.76 3.56
N LEU A 214 -17.06 -4.83 2.23
CA LEU A 214 -16.37 -3.86 1.37
C LEU A 214 -16.97 -2.46 1.59
N LYS A 215 -16.12 -1.47 1.84
CA LYS A 215 -16.55 -0.08 1.95
C LYS A 215 -16.78 0.49 0.55
N GLU A 216 -17.92 1.15 0.34
CA GLU A 216 -18.23 1.76 -0.96
C GLU A 216 -17.16 2.78 -1.39
N SER A 217 -16.62 3.59 -0.47
CA SER A 217 -15.53 4.50 -0.80
C SER A 217 -14.29 3.80 -1.34
N GLN A 218 -13.94 2.61 -0.83
CA GLN A 218 -12.80 1.85 -1.37
C GLN A 218 -13.15 1.19 -2.72
N LYS A 219 -14.40 0.79 -2.94
CA LYS A 219 -14.86 0.23 -4.22
C LYS A 219 -14.86 1.28 -5.32
N GLU A 220 -15.45 2.45 -5.04
CA GLU A 220 -15.44 3.61 -5.94
C GLU A 220 -14.01 3.99 -6.31
N GLU A 221 -13.13 4.07 -5.31
CA GLU A 221 -11.74 4.45 -5.54
C GLU A 221 -10.94 3.36 -6.28
N LEU A 222 -11.26 2.08 -6.09
CA LEU A 222 -10.68 1.01 -6.92
C LEU A 222 -11.09 1.17 -8.39
N ILE A 223 -12.37 1.45 -8.65
CA ILE A 223 -12.88 1.71 -10.00
C ILE A 223 -12.14 2.90 -10.63
N ASP A 224 -12.02 4.00 -9.88
CA ASP A 224 -11.35 5.21 -10.35
C ASP A 224 -9.87 4.99 -10.63
N ASN A 225 -9.16 4.25 -9.78
CA ASN A 225 -7.77 3.87 -10.03
C ASN A 225 -7.62 3.03 -11.30
N VAL A 226 -8.47 2.03 -11.51
CA VAL A 226 -8.45 1.19 -12.72
C VAL A 226 -8.72 2.04 -13.96
N ASN A 227 -9.69 2.94 -13.89
CA ASN A 227 -10.00 3.88 -14.98
C ASN A 227 -8.86 4.85 -15.26
N PHE A 228 -8.22 5.38 -14.21
CA PHE A 228 -7.07 6.26 -14.32
C PHE A 228 -5.90 5.57 -15.03
N ILE A 229 -5.56 4.35 -14.63
CA ILE A 229 -4.49 3.57 -15.29
C ILE A 229 -4.82 3.33 -16.77
N LYS A 230 -6.05 2.87 -17.08
CA LYS A 230 -6.51 2.65 -18.46
C LYS A 230 -6.51 3.94 -19.29
N SER A 231 -6.83 5.09 -18.69
CA SER A 231 -6.79 6.40 -19.36
C SER A 231 -5.39 6.79 -19.85
N LYS A 232 -4.35 6.19 -19.27
CA LYS A 232 -2.95 6.34 -19.71
C LYS A 232 -2.55 5.34 -20.79
N GLY A 233 -3.48 4.53 -21.28
CA GLY A 233 -3.21 3.46 -22.25
C GLY A 233 -2.48 2.26 -21.65
N ILE A 234 -2.50 2.11 -20.32
CA ILE A 234 -1.82 1.03 -19.61
C ILE A 234 -2.85 -0.06 -19.28
N ASP A 235 -2.49 -1.31 -19.58
CA ASP A 235 -3.32 -2.46 -19.25
C ASP A 235 -3.32 -2.70 -17.73
N VAL A 236 -4.44 -3.22 -17.21
CA VAL A 236 -4.58 -3.59 -15.79
C VAL A 236 -4.92 -5.07 -15.68
N TYR A 237 -4.17 -5.77 -14.84
CA TYR A 237 -4.48 -7.14 -14.42
C TYR A 237 -4.73 -7.17 -12.92
N ILE A 238 -5.98 -7.41 -12.54
CA ILE A 238 -6.42 -7.41 -11.14
C ILE A 238 -6.30 -8.83 -10.60
N ILE A 239 -5.70 -8.99 -9.43
CA ILE A 239 -5.54 -10.31 -8.83
C ILE A 239 -5.92 -10.29 -7.34
N GLN A 240 -6.33 -11.45 -6.83
CA GLN A 240 -6.27 -11.74 -5.40
C GLN A 240 -5.16 -12.76 -5.17
N ALA A 241 -4.19 -12.41 -4.30
CA ALA A 241 -3.17 -13.35 -3.85
C ALA A 241 -3.79 -14.39 -2.90
N PRO A 242 -3.25 -15.63 -2.87
CA PRO A 242 -3.79 -16.67 -2.01
C PRO A 242 -3.56 -16.34 -0.53
N ILE A 243 -4.53 -16.72 0.29
CA ILE A 243 -4.46 -16.68 1.75
C ILE A 243 -4.54 -18.11 2.32
N THR A 244 -4.30 -18.27 3.62
CA THR A 244 -4.41 -19.60 4.25
C THR A 244 -5.79 -20.21 4.02
N LYS A 245 -5.87 -21.53 3.87
CA LYS A 245 -7.14 -22.25 3.74
C LYS A 245 -8.03 -22.01 4.96
N ILE A 246 -7.44 -21.90 6.15
CA ILE A 246 -8.18 -21.57 7.37
C ILE A 246 -8.88 -20.22 7.24
N LEU A 247 -8.17 -19.15 6.86
CA LEU A 247 -8.78 -17.83 6.70
C LEU A 247 -9.79 -17.84 5.55
N TYR A 248 -9.43 -18.42 4.41
CA TYR A 248 -10.32 -18.51 3.26
C TYR A 248 -11.65 -19.20 3.64
N ASN A 249 -11.61 -20.34 4.31
CA ASN A 249 -12.82 -21.08 4.69
C ASN A 249 -13.65 -20.38 5.79
N SER A 250 -13.08 -19.40 6.49
CA SER A 250 -13.83 -18.59 7.47
C SER A 250 -14.60 -17.42 6.84
N ILE A 251 -14.42 -17.15 5.55
CA ILE A 251 -15.14 -16.08 4.85
C ILE A 251 -16.23 -16.68 3.96
N ASP A 252 -17.46 -16.20 4.09
CA ASP A 252 -18.62 -16.75 3.38
C ASP A 252 -18.99 -16.04 2.06
N ASN A 253 -18.39 -14.88 1.77
CA ASN A 253 -18.77 -14.05 0.61
C ASN A 253 -17.67 -13.86 -0.45
N HIS A 254 -16.75 -14.82 -0.62
CA HIS A 254 -15.72 -14.74 -1.69
C HIS A 254 -16.30 -14.55 -3.09
N GLN A 255 -17.42 -15.21 -3.39
CA GLN A 255 -18.08 -15.10 -4.70
C GLN A 255 -18.54 -13.67 -5.00
N GLU A 256 -19.01 -12.93 -3.99
CA GLU A 256 -19.43 -11.53 -4.13
C GLU A 256 -18.24 -10.64 -4.47
N VAL A 257 -17.11 -10.84 -3.76
CA VAL A 257 -15.85 -10.12 -4.03
C VAL A 257 -15.34 -10.43 -5.44
N ASP A 258 -15.29 -11.71 -5.81
CA ASP A 258 -14.86 -12.15 -7.13
C ASP A 258 -15.74 -11.57 -8.23
N GLN A 259 -17.07 -11.55 -8.03
CA GLN A 259 -18.01 -10.96 -8.97
C GLN A 259 -17.73 -9.46 -9.13
N PHE A 260 -17.57 -8.71 -8.04
CA PHE A 260 -17.23 -7.29 -8.10
C PHE A 260 -15.92 -7.04 -8.86
N LEU A 261 -14.82 -7.70 -8.48
CA LEU A 261 -13.52 -7.50 -9.11
C LEU A 261 -13.51 -7.90 -10.59
N SER A 262 -14.27 -8.93 -10.97
CA SER A 262 -14.41 -9.35 -12.37
C SER A 262 -15.07 -8.28 -13.26
N THR A 263 -15.89 -7.38 -12.70
CA THR A 263 -16.50 -6.29 -13.47
C THR A 263 -15.50 -5.23 -13.92
N LEU A 264 -14.32 -5.17 -13.28
CA LEU A 264 -13.32 -4.13 -13.50
C LEU A 264 -12.37 -4.46 -14.67
N GLY A 265 -12.39 -5.69 -15.18
CA GLY A 265 -11.64 -6.12 -16.37
C GLY A 265 -10.98 -7.49 -16.20
N LYS A 266 -9.72 -7.60 -16.68
CA LYS A 266 -8.93 -8.84 -16.54
C LYS A 266 -8.70 -9.10 -15.05
N TYR A 267 -9.35 -10.13 -14.52
CA TYR A 267 -9.33 -10.49 -13.11
C TYR A 267 -8.99 -11.97 -12.90
N LYS A 268 -8.25 -12.30 -11.83
CA LYS A 268 -8.06 -13.68 -11.39
C LYS A 268 -7.86 -13.81 -9.88
N ASN A 269 -8.63 -14.71 -9.26
CA ASN A 269 -8.38 -15.16 -7.89
C ASN A 269 -7.39 -16.33 -7.93
N TYR A 270 -6.26 -16.24 -7.21
CA TYR A 270 -5.26 -17.30 -7.17
C TYR A 270 -5.46 -18.32 -6.04
N GLN A 271 -6.51 -18.17 -5.23
CA GLN A 271 -6.83 -19.15 -4.21
C GLN A 271 -7.03 -20.54 -4.84
N GLY A 272 -6.30 -21.55 -4.32
CA GLY A 272 -6.46 -22.95 -4.72
C GLY A 272 -5.89 -23.31 -6.10
N LEU A 273 -5.28 -22.36 -6.83
CA LEU A 273 -4.64 -22.64 -8.12
C LEU A 273 -3.26 -23.30 -7.99
N VAL A 274 -2.65 -23.18 -6.81
CA VAL A 274 -1.42 -23.87 -6.42
C VAL A 274 -1.65 -24.49 -5.05
N GLU A 275 -1.10 -25.67 -4.83
CA GLU A 275 -1.14 -26.30 -3.52
C GLU A 275 -0.23 -25.54 -2.54
N LEU A 276 -0.87 -24.85 -1.60
CA LEU A 276 -0.21 -24.19 -0.49
C LEU A 276 -0.61 -24.85 0.83
N ASN A 277 0.37 -25.08 1.68
CA ASN A 277 0.21 -25.56 3.04
C ASN A 277 0.26 -24.37 3.99
N ASP A 278 -0.85 -24.14 4.70
CA ASP A 278 -0.99 -23.04 5.65
C ASP A 278 0.23 -22.93 6.58
N SER A 279 0.71 -24.03 7.13
CA SER A 279 1.76 -24.03 8.16
C SER A 279 3.19 -23.86 7.66
N THR A 280 3.46 -24.15 6.38
CA THR A 280 4.81 -24.10 5.81
C THR A 280 5.01 -23.07 4.71
N ASP A 281 3.94 -22.63 4.05
CA ASP A 281 4.00 -21.67 2.94
C ASP A 281 3.53 -20.26 3.33
N PHE A 282 2.96 -20.11 4.53
CA PHE A 282 2.57 -18.82 5.12
C PHE A 282 3.31 -18.56 6.41
N PHE A 283 3.60 -17.29 6.70
CA PHE A 283 4.19 -16.86 7.96
C PHE A 283 3.17 -16.33 8.98
N ASP A 284 1.94 -16.04 8.52
CA ASP A 284 0.76 -15.72 9.31
C ASP A 284 -0.52 -16.06 8.51
N ASN A 285 -1.70 -15.65 8.98
CA ASN A 285 -2.99 -16.08 8.41
C ASN A 285 -3.22 -15.65 6.95
N ASN A 286 -2.50 -14.66 6.43
CA ASN A 286 -2.74 -14.13 5.09
C ASN A 286 -1.48 -13.76 4.29
N HIS A 287 -0.29 -13.88 4.86
CA HIS A 287 0.96 -13.58 4.15
C HIS A 287 1.81 -14.83 3.91
N LEU A 288 2.22 -14.97 2.66
CA LEU A 288 3.15 -16.02 2.21
C LEU A 288 4.56 -15.75 2.77
N ASN A 289 5.26 -16.82 3.14
CA ASN A 289 6.72 -16.76 3.26
C ASN A 289 7.38 -17.01 1.89
N GLN A 290 8.71 -16.95 1.80
CA GLN A 290 9.41 -17.10 0.52
C GLN A 290 9.08 -18.41 -0.23
N ILE A 291 8.84 -19.52 0.48
CA ILE A 291 8.45 -20.80 -0.15
C ILE A 291 7.08 -20.68 -0.82
N GLY A 292 6.12 -20.07 -0.13
CA GLY A 292 4.79 -19.80 -0.68
C GLY A 292 4.81 -18.81 -1.85
N VAL A 293 5.65 -17.78 -1.76
CA VAL A 293 5.88 -16.79 -2.83
C VAL A 293 6.39 -17.48 -4.09
N GLU A 294 7.41 -18.32 -3.99
CA GLU A 294 7.96 -19.04 -5.14
C GLU A 294 6.92 -19.90 -5.86
N LYS A 295 6.05 -20.58 -5.09
CA LYS A 295 4.94 -21.39 -5.62
C LYS A 295 3.87 -20.53 -6.30
N PHE A 296 3.38 -19.49 -5.61
CA PHE A 296 2.33 -18.60 -6.12
C PHE A 296 2.77 -17.81 -7.36
N ASN A 297 4.04 -17.40 -7.43
CA ASN A 297 4.51 -16.56 -8.53
C ASN A 297 4.65 -17.35 -9.85
N GLN A 298 4.75 -18.70 -9.84
CA GLN A 298 4.84 -19.48 -11.08
C GLN A 298 3.64 -19.29 -12.03
N PRO A 299 2.38 -19.56 -11.61
CA PRO A 299 1.24 -19.30 -12.49
C PRO A 299 1.05 -17.80 -12.77
N LEU A 300 1.38 -16.92 -11.82
CA LEU A 300 1.27 -15.47 -12.01
C LEU A 300 2.17 -14.97 -13.15
N VAL A 301 3.43 -15.40 -13.17
CA VAL A 301 4.40 -15.02 -14.21
C VAL A 301 3.94 -15.53 -15.58
N SER A 302 3.41 -16.75 -15.65
CA SER A 302 2.84 -17.30 -16.89
C SER A 302 1.69 -16.45 -17.43
N ASP A 303 0.75 -16.04 -16.57
CA ASP A 303 -0.37 -15.18 -16.96
C ASP A 303 0.11 -13.79 -17.40
N ILE A 304 1.05 -13.19 -16.67
CA ILE A 304 1.65 -11.89 -17.01
C ILE A 304 2.33 -11.96 -18.38
N LYS A 305 3.12 -13.01 -18.64
CA LYS A 305 3.81 -13.21 -19.93
C LYS A 305 2.81 -13.30 -21.08
N ASN A 306 1.74 -14.09 -20.91
CA ASN A 306 0.67 -14.21 -21.90
C ASN A 306 -0.04 -12.87 -22.18
N ILE A 307 -0.24 -12.03 -21.15
CA ILE A 307 -0.83 -10.70 -21.30
C ILE A 307 0.11 -9.79 -22.10
N LEU A 308 1.38 -9.72 -21.72
CA LEU A 308 2.39 -8.87 -22.38
C LEU A 308 2.62 -9.29 -23.84
N GLU A 309 2.58 -10.59 -24.15
CA GLU A 309 2.72 -11.10 -25.53
C GLU A 309 1.52 -10.76 -26.41
N LYS A 310 0.30 -10.79 -25.88
CA LYS A 310 -0.90 -10.37 -26.62
C LYS A 310 -0.88 -8.89 -26.97
N ASN A 311 -0.30 -8.05 -26.12
CA ASN A 311 -0.23 -6.61 -26.35
C ASN A 311 0.83 -6.21 -27.39
N LYS A 312 1.70 -7.14 -27.83
CA LYS A 312 2.68 -6.92 -28.91
C LYS A 312 2.11 -7.20 -30.31
N LYS A 313 0.94 -7.84 -30.41
CA LYS A 313 0.26 -8.18 -31.65
C LYS A 313 -0.82 -7.15 -31.98
#